data_AF-A0A8H8S9N7-F1
#
_entry.id   AF-A0A8H8S9N7-F1
#
_cell.length_a   1.000
_cell.length_b   1.000
_cell.length_c   1.000
_cell.angle_alpha   90.00
_cell.angle_beta   90.00
_cell.angle_gamma   90.00
#
_symmetry.space_group_name_H-M   'P 1'
#
loop_
_entity.id
_entity.type
_entity.pdbx_description
1 polymer ?
#
loop_
_entity_poly.entity_id
_entity_poly.type
_entity_poly.pdbx_seq_one_letter_code
_entity_poly.pdbx_strand_id
1 'polypeptide(L)'
;MSESYSPSPGVQPVPGSLLSTVFLSERDLGLRVPINYVTSPGVSLQAACSPNLRYEDDNSGDCLSNLLAVGFRRFELDLYWDSGRNVWAFCPVAIPESIANAAAPSNDASSLFSSTSPTLTSASLATASSGSMLEARQATASESSSTSETLGSSSVLVGSELPEISGTVLNASPTSLGNISPSIVVIPDSSNDPLISIGPYVCTATINLSTFTSQILSFIEQTENTLDATLLYMTLNIHAAASDKSPLSSPSAPTDLPGALNTLSSLFYGNLSNYLYTPNDLASDRANLNSSWYTVQTMYRPVKDYYTVTKNQYGVDTTEDGWPSTSYIEFSKSKRLLLSWGRVDPQMNGYDFSADAGTIFPSGYIQDIQTDGVADNSGG
;
A
#
# COMPACT_ATOMS: atom_id res chain seq x y z
N MET A 1 0.46 5.49 20.44
CA MET A 1 -0.92 5.17 20.03
C MET A 1 -0.86 4.12 18.91
N SER A 2 -1.90 3.30 18.74
CA SER A 2 -1.99 2.31 17.66
C SER A 2 -3.37 2.41 17.04
N GLU A 3 -3.44 2.57 15.72
CA GLU A 3 -4.70 2.51 14.98
C GLU A 3 -5.06 1.08 14.65
N SER A 4 -6.36 0.79 14.60
CA SER A 4 -6.87 -0.56 14.32
C SER A 4 -7.72 -0.58 13.06
N TYR A 5 -7.65 -1.70 12.32
CA TYR A 5 -8.49 -1.88 11.14
C TYR A 5 -9.96 -1.97 11.55
N SER A 6 -10.74 -0.97 11.14
CA SER A 6 -12.16 -0.82 11.51
C SER A 6 -12.93 -0.12 10.39
N PRO A 7 -13.24 -0.82 9.28
CA PRO A 7 -13.96 -0.22 8.17
C PRO A 7 -15.36 0.24 8.58
N SER A 8 -15.82 1.35 7.99
CA SER A 8 -17.14 1.91 8.30
C SER A 8 -18.25 0.93 7.91
N PRO A 9 -19.40 0.94 8.63
CA PRO A 9 -20.50 0.02 8.33
C PRO A 9 -20.97 0.12 6.88
N GLY A 10 -21.05 -1.02 6.19
CA GLY A 10 -21.50 -1.10 4.80
C GLY A 10 -20.43 -0.80 3.75
N VAL A 11 -19.18 -0.53 4.16
CA VAL A 11 -18.06 -0.43 3.24
C VAL A 11 -17.63 -1.82 2.80
N GLN A 12 -18.07 -2.19 1.60
CA GLN A 12 -17.72 -3.42 0.90
C GLN A 12 -17.67 -3.13 -0.60
N PRO A 13 -16.98 -3.97 -1.39
CA PRO A 13 -17.02 -3.85 -2.84
C PRO A 13 -18.49 -3.95 -3.31
N VAL A 14 -18.99 -2.92 -3.99
CA VAL A 14 -20.38 -2.90 -4.49
C VAL A 14 -20.53 -4.05 -5.50
N PRO A 15 -21.41 -5.05 -5.25
CA PRO A 15 -21.56 -6.18 -6.15
C PRO A 15 -21.97 -5.73 -7.56
N GLY A 16 -21.26 -6.21 -8.58
CA GLY A 16 -21.53 -5.86 -9.97
C GLY A 16 -20.98 -4.50 -10.40
N SER A 17 -20.27 -3.78 -9.53
CA SER A 17 -19.50 -2.60 -9.95
C SER A 17 -18.29 -3.02 -10.80
N LEU A 18 -17.82 -2.10 -11.65
CA LEU A 18 -16.60 -2.28 -12.44
C LEU A 18 -15.42 -2.70 -11.55
N LEU A 19 -15.19 -1.96 -10.46
CA LEU A 19 -14.10 -2.23 -9.50
C LEU A 19 -14.23 -3.61 -8.85
N SER A 20 -15.44 -4.03 -8.45
CA SER A 20 -15.63 -5.38 -7.89
C SER A 20 -15.28 -6.48 -8.88
N THR A 21 -15.59 -6.29 -10.17
CA THR A 21 -15.27 -7.24 -11.24
C THR A 21 -13.78 -7.29 -11.50
N VAL A 22 -13.12 -6.11 -11.50
CA VAL A 22 -11.66 -5.98 -11.64
C VAL A 22 -10.95 -6.73 -10.51
N PHE A 23 -11.31 -6.48 -9.24
CA PHE A 23 -10.68 -7.14 -8.10
C PHE A 23 -10.86 -8.67 -8.09
N LEU A 24 -12.03 -9.16 -8.47
CA LEU A 24 -12.27 -10.61 -8.58
C LEU A 24 -11.44 -11.23 -9.71
N SER A 25 -11.38 -10.56 -10.86
CA SER A 25 -10.58 -11.01 -12.01
C SER A 25 -9.09 -11.04 -11.69
N GLU A 26 -8.59 -10.04 -10.97
CA GLU A 26 -7.21 -9.97 -10.50
C GLU A 26 -6.89 -11.09 -9.51
N ARG A 27 -7.78 -11.35 -8.55
CA ARG A 27 -7.62 -12.46 -7.59
C ARG A 27 -7.48 -13.78 -8.34
N ASP A 28 -8.37 -14.03 -9.29
CA ASP A 28 -8.39 -15.30 -10.03
C ASP A 28 -7.15 -15.43 -10.95
N LEU A 29 -6.69 -14.33 -11.56
CA LEU A 29 -5.46 -14.28 -12.36
C LEU A 29 -4.20 -14.51 -11.51
N GLY A 30 -4.10 -13.82 -10.37
CA GLY A 30 -2.94 -13.84 -9.47
C GLY A 30 -2.71 -15.17 -8.76
N LEU A 31 -3.67 -16.09 -8.78
CA LEU A 31 -3.47 -17.44 -8.25
C LEU A 31 -2.32 -18.18 -8.92
N ARG A 32 -2.02 -17.91 -10.19
CA ARG A 32 -1.00 -18.67 -10.93
C ARG A 32 -0.11 -17.82 -11.81
N VAL A 33 -0.60 -16.67 -12.25
CA VAL A 33 0.24 -15.69 -12.96
C VAL A 33 1.19 -15.04 -11.95
N PRO A 34 2.49 -14.92 -12.26
CA PRO A 34 3.43 -14.26 -11.37
C PRO A 34 3.07 -12.81 -11.07
N ILE A 35 3.36 -12.35 -9.86
CA ILE A 35 2.91 -11.05 -9.35
C ILE A 35 3.37 -9.84 -10.17
N ASN A 36 4.48 -9.97 -10.92
CA ASN A 36 5.00 -8.91 -11.78
C ASN A 36 4.23 -8.77 -13.10
N TYR A 37 3.33 -9.68 -13.43
CA TYR A 37 2.44 -9.61 -14.60
C TYR A 37 0.99 -9.31 -14.22
N VAL A 38 0.66 -9.23 -12.93
CA VAL A 38 -0.67 -8.90 -12.44
C VAL A 38 -0.74 -7.41 -12.14
N THR A 39 -1.53 -6.69 -12.94
CA THR A 39 -1.85 -5.28 -12.71
C THR A 39 -2.96 -5.16 -11.69
N SER A 40 -2.80 -4.25 -10.71
CA SER A 40 -3.85 -3.92 -9.73
C SER A 40 -3.99 -2.41 -9.60
N PRO A 41 -5.20 -1.87 -9.37
CA PRO A 41 -5.36 -0.44 -9.15
C PRO A 41 -4.63 -0.03 -7.88
N GLY A 42 -3.93 1.09 -7.98
CA GLY A 42 -3.24 1.72 -6.86
C GLY A 42 -3.96 2.98 -6.40
N VAL A 43 -3.67 3.38 -5.16
CA VAL A 43 -4.17 4.62 -4.57
C VAL A 43 -3.03 5.36 -3.87
N SER A 44 -2.91 6.65 -4.12
CA SER A 44 -2.08 7.54 -3.30
C SER A 44 -2.80 7.80 -1.98
N LEU A 45 -2.19 7.40 -0.87
CA LEU A 45 -2.80 7.55 0.44
C LEU A 45 -2.94 9.02 0.82
N GLN A 46 -1.95 9.85 0.46
CA GLN A 46 -2.02 11.29 0.67
C GLN A 46 -3.21 11.91 -0.08
N ALA A 47 -3.39 11.57 -1.35
CA ALA A 47 -4.48 12.11 -2.16
C ALA A 47 -5.87 11.64 -1.70
N ALA A 48 -5.98 10.39 -1.24
CA ALA A 48 -7.25 9.79 -0.84
C ALA A 48 -7.66 10.11 0.61
N CYS A 49 -6.70 10.06 1.54
CA CYS A 49 -6.97 10.09 2.98
C CYS A 49 -6.57 11.39 3.67
N SER A 50 -5.97 12.34 2.96
CA SER A 50 -5.61 13.65 3.52
C SER A 50 -6.29 14.81 2.80
N PRO A 51 -7.65 14.82 2.71
CA PRO A 51 -8.36 15.90 2.04
C PRO A 51 -8.12 17.23 2.76
N ASN A 52 -7.97 18.30 1.99
CA ASN A 52 -7.74 19.66 2.51
C ASN A 52 -6.51 19.80 3.41
N LEU A 53 -5.46 19.01 3.17
CA LEU A 53 -4.18 19.07 3.91
C LEU A 53 -4.32 18.73 5.41
N ARG A 54 -5.27 17.85 5.73
CA ARG A 54 -5.51 17.34 7.09
C ARG A 54 -4.94 15.94 7.23
N TYR A 55 -4.09 15.76 8.24
CA TYR A 55 -3.38 14.53 8.55
C TYR A 55 -3.72 14.15 10.00
N GLU A 56 -4.82 13.44 10.16
CA GLU A 56 -5.41 13.12 11.46
C GLU A 56 -5.49 11.61 11.61
N ASP A 57 -5.19 11.07 12.79
CA ASP A 57 -5.15 9.61 13.01
C ASP A 57 -6.48 8.95 12.68
N ASP A 58 -7.58 9.35 13.34
CA ASP A 58 -8.90 8.76 13.15
C ASP A 58 -9.36 8.82 11.68
N ASN A 59 -9.32 10.00 11.06
CA ASN A 59 -9.79 10.18 9.68
C ASN A 59 -8.92 9.43 8.66
N SER A 60 -7.61 9.39 8.87
CA SER A 60 -6.69 8.66 8.00
C SER A 60 -6.83 7.15 8.20
N GLY A 61 -7.03 6.71 9.44
CA GLY A 61 -7.29 5.34 9.83
C GLY A 61 -8.59 4.81 9.24
N ASP A 62 -9.70 5.53 9.40
CA ASP A 62 -10.99 5.19 8.81
C ASP A 62 -10.89 5.10 7.28
N CYS A 63 -10.23 6.08 6.66
CA CYS A 63 -10.02 6.09 5.21
C CYS A 63 -9.22 4.88 4.73
N LEU A 64 -8.09 4.56 5.37
CA LEU A 64 -7.29 3.39 5.02
C LEU A 64 -8.06 2.09 5.22
N SER A 65 -8.79 1.96 6.32
CA SER A 65 -9.65 0.80 6.59
C SER A 65 -10.71 0.63 5.50
N ASN A 66 -11.30 1.73 5.05
CA ASN A 66 -12.29 1.71 3.97
C ASN A 66 -11.67 1.33 2.62
N LEU A 67 -10.47 1.84 2.28
CA LEU A 67 -9.76 1.46 1.06
C LEU A 67 -9.41 -0.03 1.03
N LEU A 68 -8.93 -0.57 2.16
CA LEU A 68 -8.64 -1.99 2.34
C LEU A 68 -9.92 -2.83 2.20
N ALA A 69 -11.01 -2.44 2.85
CA ALA A 69 -12.30 -3.14 2.80
C ALA A 69 -12.94 -3.13 1.39
N VAL A 70 -12.72 -2.07 0.61
CA VAL A 70 -13.16 -2.00 -0.80
C VAL A 70 -12.31 -2.87 -1.73
N GLY A 71 -11.11 -3.29 -1.29
CA GLY A 71 -10.26 -4.23 -2.01
C GLY A 71 -9.03 -3.61 -2.67
N PHE A 72 -8.66 -2.37 -2.34
CA PHE A 72 -7.38 -1.82 -2.79
C PHE A 72 -6.21 -2.58 -2.18
N ARG A 73 -5.23 -2.93 -3.03
CA ARG A 73 -4.07 -3.74 -2.66
C ARG A 73 -2.74 -3.03 -2.87
N ARG A 74 -2.73 -1.94 -3.64
CA ARG A 74 -1.52 -1.17 -3.94
C ARG A 74 -1.68 0.25 -3.36
N PHE A 75 -0.72 0.66 -2.54
CA PHE A 75 -0.72 1.94 -1.86
C PHE A 75 0.59 2.68 -2.14
N GLU A 76 0.48 3.95 -2.52
CA GLU A 76 1.60 4.88 -2.54
C GLU A 76 1.57 5.71 -1.24
N LEU A 77 2.68 5.66 -0.51
CA LEU A 77 2.84 6.30 0.79
C LEU A 77 3.85 7.43 0.67
N ASP A 78 3.43 8.65 0.98
CA ASP A 78 4.31 9.81 1.09
C ASP A 78 4.76 9.97 2.55
N LEU A 79 6.02 9.63 2.81
CA LEU A 79 6.63 9.63 4.13
C LEU A 79 7.61 10.80 4.26
N TYR A 80 7.41 11.61 5.29
CA TYR A 80 8.21 12.79 5.59
C TYR A 80 9.08 12.53 6.81
N TRP A 81 10.38 12.70 6.66
CA TRP A 81 11.31 12.64 7.78
C TRP A 81 11.25 13.93 8.60
N ASP A 82 10.76 13.81 9.84
CA ASP A 82 10.78 14.88 10.83
C ASP A 82 12.03 14.74 11.69
N SER A 83 13.07 15.50 11.35
CA SER A 83 14.38 15.41 12.02
C SER A 83 14.34 15.86 13.48
N GLY A 84 13.47 16.81 13.84
CA GLY A 84 13.36 17.30 15.22
C GLY A 84 12.84 16.21 16.15
N ARG A 85 11.92 15.38 15.65
CA ARG A 85 11.31 14.28 16.43
C ARG A 85 11.88 12.91 16.13
N ASN A 86 12.77 12.79 15.13
CA ASN A 86 13.37 11.53 14.66
C ASN A 86 12.33 10.47 14.27
N VAL A 87 11.28 10.87 13.54
CA VAL A 87 10.18 9.98 13.13
C VAL A 87 9.84 10.16 11.65
N TRP A 88 9.37 9.08 11.04
CA TRP A 88 8.70 9.12 9.74
C TRP A 88 7.21 9.42 9.93
N ALA A 89 6.77 10.58 9.46
CA ALA A 89 5.39 11.06 9.57
C ALA A 89 4.72 11.15 8.20
N PHE A 90 3.38 11.19 8.16
CA PHE A 90 2.64 11.51 6.94
C PHE A 90 2.42 13.02 6.77
N CYS A 91 2.55 13.81 7.84
CA CYS A 91 2.45 15.26 7.78
C CYS A 91 3.65 15.86 7.00
N PRO A 92 3.43 16.68 5.97
CA PRO A 92 4.51 17.28 5.17
C PRO A 92 5.39 18.31 5.89
N VAL A 93 4.99 18.72 7.09
CA VAL A 93 5.66 19.74 7.90
C VAL A 93 6.10 19.15 9.23
N ALA A 94 7.29 19.51 9.67
CA ALA A 94 7.82 19.12 10.97
C ALA A 94 6.93 19.68 12.09
N ILE A 95 6.66 18.85 13.09
CA ILE A 95 5.88 19.27 14.26
C ILE A 95 6.86 19.83 15.29
N PRO A 96 6.58 21.02 15.88
CA PRO A 96 7.46 21.63 16.86
C PRO A 96 7.82 20.68 18.01
N GLU A 97 9.09 20.63 18.40
CA GLU A 97 9.61 19.78 19.48
C GLU A 97 8.95 20.04 20.85
N SER A 98 8.33 21.22 21.03
CA SER A 98 7.55 21.54 22.22
C SER A 98 6.29 20.67 22.38
N ILE A 99 5.86 20.00 21.30
CA ILE A 99 4.74 19.08 21.31
C ILE A 99 5.31 17.66 21.41
N ALA A 100 5.11 17.03 22.56
CA ALA A 100 5.63 15.69 22.83
C ALA A 100 5.04 14.67 21.86
N ASN A 101 5.87 13.72 21.42
CA ASN A 101 5.39 12.52 20.76
C ASN A 101 4.52 11.71 21.75
N ALA A 102 3.32 11.30 21.35
CA ALA A 102 2.64 10.25 22.09
C ALA A 102 3.45 8.96 21.88
N ALA A 103 4.05 8.46 22.95
CA ALA A 103 5.00 7.35 22.88
C ALA A 103 4.39 6.12 22.16
N ALA A 104 5.22 5.44 21.36
CA ALA A 104 5.02 4.02 21.08
C ALA A 104 5.10 3.24 22.41
N PRO A 105 4.33 2.16 22.61
CA PRO A 105 4.48 1.34 23.80
C PRO A 105 5.90 0.75 23.80
N SER A 106 6.77 1.31 24.65
CA SER A 106 8.04 0.69 24.98
C SER A 106 7.73 -0.58 25.76
N ASN A 107 8.12 -1.73 25.21
CA ASN A 107 8.17 -2.99 25.94
C ASN A 107 9.31 -2.96 26.97
N ASP A 108 9.23 -2.06 27.95
CA ASP A 108 10.02 -2.13 29.18
C ASP A 108 9.25 -2.94 30.22
N ALA A 109 9.09 -4.23 29.91
CA ALA A 109 8.84 -5.25 30.91
C ALA A 109 10.16 -5.98 31.19
N SER A 110 11.03 -5.32 31.94
CA SER A 110 12.07 -6.01 32.69
C SER A 110 11.40 -6.85 33.78
N SER A 111 11.00 -8.08 33.46
CA SER A 111 10.69 -9.11 34.45
C SER A 111 11.51 -10.36 34.16
N LEU A 112 12.46 -10.62 35.04
CA LEU A 112 13.13 -11.90 35.26
C LEU A 112 12.12 -13.04 35.19
N PHE A 113 12.34 -14.10 34.39
CA PHE A 113 12.11 -15.49 34.80
C PHE A 113 12.86 -16.50 33.92
N SER A 114 13.18 -17.60 34.58
CA SER A 114 14.15 -18.64 34.27
C SER A 114 13.92 -19.47 33.01
N SER A 115 15.04 -20.02 32.54
CA SER A 115 15.16 -21.16 31.66
C SER A 115 14.28 -22.36 32.06
N THR A 116 13.28 -22.67 31.24
CA THR A 116 12.77 -24.04 31.08
C THR A 116 12.42 -24.26 29.61
N SER A 117 13.14 -25.18 28.98
CA SER A 117 12.92 -25.64 27.61
C SER A 117 11.54 -26.29 27.45
N PRO A 118 10.78 -26.00 26.38
CA PRO A 118 9.67 -26.84 25.98
C PRO A 118 10.13 -27.86 24.93
N THR A 119 9.85 -29.12 25.24
CA THR A 119 9.95 -30.30 24.38
C THR A 119 9.04 -30.20 23.15
N LEU A 120 9.55 -30.68 22.01
CA LEU A 120 8.82 -30.88 20.77
C LEU A 120 7.69 -31.90 20.96
N THR A 121 6.44 -31.48 20.82
CA THR A 121 5.29 -32.35 20.58
C THR A 121 4.80 -32.17 19.16
N SER A 122 4.98 -33.22 18.37
CA SER A 122 4.55 -33.38 16.98
C SER A 122 3.02 -33.30 16.89
N ALA A 123 2.48 -32.32 16.16
CA ALA A 123 1.08 -32.31 15.75
C ALA A 123 0.97 -32.88 14.33
N SER A 124 0.13 -33.90 14.20
CA SER A 124 -0.11 -34.67 12.97
C SER A 124 -0.81 -33.87 11.88
N LEU A 125 -0.36 -34.05 10.63
CA LEU A 125 -1.04 -33.57 9.43
C LEU A 125 -2.48 -34.12 9.35
N ALA A 126 -3.47 -33.23 9.38
CA ALA A 126 -4.82 -33.56 8.95
C ALA A 126 -4.86 -33.60 7.42
N THR A 127 -5.18 -34.79 6.90
CA THR A 127 -5.37 -35.08 5.49
C THR A 127 -6.67 -34.42 5.01
N ALA A 128 -6.60 -33.33 4.23
CA ALA A 128 -7.76 -32.81 3.53
C ALA A 128 -8.01 -33.67 2.28
N SER A 129 -9.12 -34.41 2.30
CA SER A 129 -9.57 -35.28 1.23
C SER A 129 -10.24 -34.49 0.10
N SER A 130 -10.05 -34.97 -1.13
CA SER A 130 -10.53 -34.48 -2.41
C SER A 130 -12.05 -34.19 -2.52
N GLY A 131 -12.39 -33.25 -3.40
CA GLY A 131 -13.73 -32.97 -3.98
C GLY A 131 -14.14 -31.51 -3.76
N SER A 132 -14.34 -30.64 -4.76
CA SER A 132 -14.96 -30.81 -6.08
C SER A 132 -14.26 -29.90 -7.10
N MET A 133 -14.18 -30.35 -8.35
CA MET A 133 -13.82 -29.52 -9.51
C MET A 133 -14.76 -28.30 -9.58
N LEU A 134 -14.19 -27.11 -9.66
CA LEU A 134 -14.86 -25.94 -10.20
C LEU A 134 -14.61 -25.94 -11.70
N GLU A 135 -15.61 -26.41 -12.46
CA GLU A 135 -15.61 -26.37 -13.91
C GLU A 135 -15.65 -24.93 -14.43
N ALA A 136 -14.77 -24.62 -15.38
CA ALA A 136 -14.79 -23.39 -16.16
C ALA A 136 -16.08 -23.33 -17.01
N ARG A 137 -16.83 -22.23 -16.90
CA ARG A 137 -18.17 -22.09 -17.50
C ARG A 137 -18.19 -21.69 -18.98
N GLN A 138 -17.07 -21.81 -19.70
CA GLN A 138 -17.01 -21.44 -21.12
C GLN A 138 -16.40 -22.55 -21.97
N ALA A 139 -17.20 -23.58 -22.22
CA ALA A 139 -17.10 -24.38 -23.43
C ALA A 139 -18.45 -25.05 -23.68
N THR A 140 -19.23 -24.55 -24.65
CA THR A 140 -19.88 -25.33 -25.73
C THR A 140 -20.75 -24.40 -26.60
N ALA A 141 -20.20 -24.14 -27.80
CA ALA A 141 -20.79 -24.00 -29.13
C ALA A 141 -22.20 -23.39 -29.36
N SER A 142 -22.17 -22.27 -30.10
CA SER A 142 -22.66 -22.08 -31.49
C SER A 142 -24.14 -22.24 -31.89
N GLU A 143 -24.53 -21.25 -32.71
CA GLU A 143 -25.43 -21.27 -33.88
C GLU A 143 -26.89 -20.79 -33.78
N SER A 144 -27.04 -19.55 -34.28
CA SER A 144 -28.03 -19.10 -35.27
C SER A 144 -29.44 -18.69 -34.82
N SER A 145 -29.78 -17.42 -35.01
CA SER A 145 -30.77 -17.02 -36.01
C SER A 145 -30.84 -15.49 -36.15
N SER A 146 -30.88 -15.08 -37.41
CA SER A 146 -31.04 -13.74 -37.95
C SER A 146 -32.48 -13.23 -37.83
N THR A 147 -32.66 -11.95 -37.52
CA THR A 147 -33.74 -11.13 -38.13
C THR A 147 -33.32 -9.65 -38.15
N SER A 148 -33.29 -9.09 -39.36
CA SER A 148 -33.20 -7.67 -39.68
C SER A 148 -34.54 -6.95 -39.44
N GLU A 149 -34.48 -5.62 -39.34
CA GLU A 149 -35.50 -4.57 -39.57
C GLU A 149 -35.32 -3.47 -38.49
N THR A 150 -35.38 -2.16 -38.69
CA THR A 150 -35.55 -1.25 -39.84
C THR A 150 -35.23 0.16 -39.34
N LEU A 151 -34.79 1.03 -40.25
CA LEU A 151 -34.59 2.46 -40.04
C LEU A 151 -35.89 3.18 -39.65
N GLY A 152 -35.82 4.02 -38.62
CA GLY A 152 -36.84 5.01 -38.26
C GLY A 152 -36.18 6.30 -37.79
N SER A 153 -35.94 7.23 -38.73
CA SER A 153 -35.59 8.62 -38.42
C SER A 153 -36.77 9.31 -37.72
N SER A 154 -36.48 10.03 -36.64
CA SER A 154 -37.32 11.15 -36.19
C SER A 154 -36.46 12.19 -35.51
N SER A 155 -36.23 13.26 -36.26
CA SER A 155 -35.69 14.54 -35.83
C SER A 155 -36.67 15.26 -34.91
N VAL A 156 -36.24 15.68 -33.73
CA VAL A 156 -36.93 16.71 -32.95
C VAL A 156 -35.92 17.81 -32.62
N LEU A 157 -36.18 18.98 -33.19
CA LEU A 157 -35.49 20.24 -32.93
C LEU A 157 -36.02 20.81 -31.61
N VAL A 158 -35.15 21.05 -30.64
CA VAL A 158 -35.38 22.04 -29.58
C VAL A 158 -34.07 22.81 -29.40
N GLY A 159 -34.13 24.11 -29.68
CA GLY A 159 -33.03 25.06 -29.52
C GLY A 159 -33.04 25.75 -28.15
N SER A 160 -32.05 26.65 -28.00
CA SER A 160 -31.75 27.53 -26.87
C SER A 160 -31.16 26.84 -25.64
N GLU A 161 -30.11 27.31 -24.98
CA GLU A 161 -29.20 28.44 -25.13
C GLU A 161 -28.05 28.17 -24.11
N LEU A 162 -26.80 28.33 -24.51
CA LEU A 162 -25.63 28.28 -23.62
C LEU A 162 -25.37 29.69 -23.07
N PRO A 163 -25.21 29.90 -21.76
CA PRO A 163 -24.56 31.09 -21.24
C PRO A 163 -23.04 30.89 -21.30
N GLU A 164 -22.44 31.60 -22.25
CA GLU A 164 -21.00 31.81 -22.37
C GLU A 164 -20.58 32.83 -21.28
N ILE A 165 -19.90 32.37 -20.22
CA ILE A 165 -19.22 33.27 -19.28
C ILE A 165 -17.74 33.28 -19.63
N SER A 166 -17.37 34.23 -20.49
CA SER A 166 -16.00 34.72 -20.64
C SER A 166 -15.59 35.41 -19.34
N GLY A 167 -14.81 34.72 -18.51
CA GLY A 167 -14.09 35.29 -17.38
C GLY A 167 -12.62 35.45 -17.73
N THR A 168 -12.22 36.68 -18.04
CA THR A 168 -10.83 37.11 -18.24
C THR A 168 -9.93 36.71 -17.08
N VAL A 169 -8.90 35.90 -17.35
CA VAL A 169 -7.82 35.61 -16.41
C VAL A 169 -6.96 36.86 -16.29
N LEU A 170 -7.24 37.69 -15.29
CA LEU A 170 -6.35 38.78 -14.92
C LEU A 170 -5.13 38.18 -14.22
N ASN A 171 -3.99 38.36 -14.87
CA ASN A 171 -2.66 38.08 -14.38
C ASN A 171 -2.40 38.92 -13.11
N ALA A 172 -2.72 38.38 -11.94
CA ALA A 172 -2.41 39.00 -10.66
C ALA A 172 -0.99 38.62 -10.27
N SER A 173 -0.08 39.60 -10.38
CA SER A 173 1.26 39.53 -9.79
C SER A 173 1.16 39.17 -8.29
N PRO A 174 2.02 38.27 -7.77
CA PRO A 174 2.03 37.99 -6.34
C PRO A 174 2.44 39.26 -5.60
N THR A 175 1.48 39.87 -4.91
CA THR A 175 1.74 40.96 -3.99
C THR A 175 2.38 40.36 -2.75
N SER A 176 3.59 40.82 -2.45
CA SER A 176 4.35 40.57 -1.23
C SER A 176 3.45 40.65 0.00
N LEU A 177 3.08 39.49 0.54
CA LEU A 177 2.57 39.34 1.90
C LEU A 177 3.81 39.10 2.77
N GLY A 178 4.10 40.06 3.65
CA GLY A 178 5.17 39.94 4.63
C GLY A 178 5.02 38.63 5.44
N ASN A 179 6.16 38.08 5.88
CA ASN A 179 6.26 36.91 6.74
C ASN A 179 5.34 37.06 7.97
N ILE A 180 4.08 36.64 7.85
CA ILE A 180 3.29 36.21 8.99
C ILE A 180 3.90 34.91 9.45
N SER A 181 4.57 34.97 10.60
CA SER A 181 5.05 33.78 11.29
C SER A 181 3.89 32.76 11.36
N PRO A 182 4.12 31.49 10.99
CA PRO A 182 3.07 30.49 11.05
C PRO A 182 2.49 30.43 12.46
N SER A 183 1.17 30.49 12.55
CA SER A 183 0.47 30.36 13.82
C SER A 183 0.32 28.90 14.12
N ILE A 184 1.06 28.42 15.12
CA ILE A 184 0.87 27.08 15.68
C ILE A 184 -0.30 27.16 16.65
N VAL A 185 -1.37 26.44 16.38
CA VAL A 185 -2.55 26.35 17.24
C VAL A 185 -2.81 24.90 17.59
N VAL A 186 -2.85 24.61 18.89
CA VAL A 186 -3.34 23.33 19.41
C VAL A 186 -4.85 23.44 19.56
N ILE A 187 -5.58 22.68 18.74
CA ILE A 187 -7.03 22.58 18.78
C ILE A 187 -7.35 21.36 19.66
N PRO A 188 -8.10 21.52 20.75
CA PRO A 188 -8.58 20.38 21.52
C PRO A 188 -9.57 19.60 20.64
N ASP A 189 -9.22 18.38 20.28
CA ASP A 189 -10.15 17.42 19.69
C ASP A 189 -10.82 16.58 20.78
N SER A 190 -11.97 16.02 20.44
CA SER A 190 -12.69 15.01 21.23
C SER A 190 -12.00 13.63 21.21
N SER A 191 -11.10 13.39 20.24
CA SER A 191 -10.16 12.27 20.22
C SER A 191 -8.96 12.58 21.12
N ASN A 192 -8.28 11.57 21.63
CA ASN A 192 -7.26 11.72 22.68
C ASN A 192 -5.98 12.47 22.26
N ASP A 193 -5.89 12.95 21.01
CA ASP A 193 -4.70 13.59 20.46
C ASP A 193 -4.96 15.03 19.99
N PRO A 194 -4.10 16.01 20.38
CA PRO A 194 -4.26 17.40 19.97
C PRO A 194 -4.05 17.57 18.46
N LEU A 195 -4.99 18.25 17.81
CA LEU A 195 -4.83 18.72 16.44
C LEU A 195 -3.93 19.95 16.40
N ILE A 196 -2.97 19.97 15.49
CA ILE A 196 -1.94 21.01 15.40
C ILE A 196 -2.05 21.67 14.04
N SER A 197 -2.42 22.95 14.01
CA SER A 197 -2.40 23.74 12.77
C SER A 197 -1.01 24.33 12.55
N ILE A 198 -0.39 24.07 11.40
CA ILE A 198 0.93 24.60 11.01
C ILE A 198 0.83 25.17 9.59
N GLY A 199 0.62 26.48 9.48
CA GLY A 199 0.31 27.10 8.18
C GLY A 199 -1.02 26.55 7.62
N PRO A 200 -1.06 26.02 6.39
CA PRO A 200 -2.27 25.43 5.84
C PRO A 200 -2.52 23.97 6.29
N TYR A 201 -1.57 23.35 6.98
CA TYR A 201 -1.64 21.94 7.37
C TYR A 201 -2.30 21.80 8.73
N VAL A 202 -3.11 20.75 8.89
CA VAL A 202 -3.60 20.29 10.19
C VAL A 202 -3.04 18.90 10.41
N CYS A 203 -2.27 18.69 11.48
CA CYS A 203 -1.60 17.43 11.75
C CYS A 203 -1.79 17.00 13.20
N THR A 204 -1.84 15.70 13.46
CA THR A 204 -1.63 15.14 14.79
C THR A 204 -0.14 14.80 15.00
N ALA A 205 0.31 14.73 16.25
CA ALA A 205 1.68 14.30 16.54
C ALA A 205 1.92 12.81 16.22
N THR A 206 0.84 12.04 16.15
CA THR A 206 0.74 10.59 16.11
C THR A 206 0.55 9.98 14.73
N ILE A 207 0.22 10.79 13.71
CA ILE A 207 0.08 10.32 12.32
C ILE A 207 1.44 9.99 11.68
N ASN A 208 1.97 8.83 12.06
CA ASN A 208 3.30 8.37 11.72
C ASN A 208 3.31 6.91 11.25
N LEU A 209 4.47 6.46 10.78
CA LEU A 209 4.62 5.12 10.22
C LEU A 209 4.32 4.00 11.23
N SER A 210 4.57 4.22 12.52
CA SER A 210 4.26 3.20 13.54
C SER A 210 2.74 2.99 13.65
N THR A 211 1.97 4.06 13.62
CA THR A 211 0.51 4.02 13.63
C THR A 211 -0.02 3.27 12.41
N PHE A 212 0.48 3.61 11.22
CA PHE A 212 0.12 2.93 9.97
C PHE A 212 0.47 1.43 9.99
N THR A 213 1.68 1.06 10.39
CA THR A 213 2.08 -0.36 10.44
C THR A 213 1.26 -1.17 11.44
N SER A 214 0.83 -0.57 12.56
CA SER A 214 -0.09 -1.22 13.51
C SER A 214 -1.47 -1.48 12.91
N GLN A 215 -1.98 -0.55 12.10
CA GLN A 215 -3.25 -0.72 11.42
C GLN A 215 -3.18 -1.80 10.32
N ILE A 216 -2.09 -1.84 9.56
CA ILE A 216 -1.85 -2.90 8.56
C ILE A 216 -1.72 -4.27 9.25
N LEU A 217 -1.04 -4.35 10.38
CA LEU A 217 -0.96 -5.58 11.17
C LEU A 217 -2.36 -6.02 11.60
N SER A 218 -3.16 -5.10 12.15
CA SER A 218 -4.55 -5.36 12.53
C SER A 218 -5.40 -5.84 11.34
N PHE A 219 -5.22 -5.28 10.14
CA PHE A 219 -5.91 -5.74 8.93
C PHE A 219 -5.52 -7.19 8.59
N ILE A 220 -4.22 -7.49 8.59
CA ILE A 220 -3.71 -8.83 8.29
C ILE A 220 -4.24 -9.84 9.30
N GLU A 221 -4.17 -9.56 10.60
CA GLU A 221 -4.63 -10.46 11.66
C GLU A 221 -6.14 -10.73 11.59
N GLN A 222 -6.95 -9.71 11.26
CA GLN A 222 -8.40 -9.86 11.14
C GLN A 222 -8.83 -10.60 9.87
N THR A 223 -8.03 -10.53 8.80
CA THR A 223 -8.37 -11.13 7.49
C THR A 223 -7.65 -12.43 7.19
N GLU A 224 -6.66 -12.83 7.99
CA GLU A 224 -5.70 -13.92 7.68
C GLU A 224 -6.36 -15.23 7.22
N ASN A 225 -7.51 -15.57 7.79
CA ASN A 225 -8.26 -16.80 7.56
C ASN A 225 -9.56 -16.61 6.76
N THR A 226 -9.72 -15.44 6.12
CA THR A 226 -10.89 -15.08 5.33
C THR A 226 -10.56 -15.00 3.84
N LEU A 227 -11.57 -14.80 3.00
CA LEU A 227 -11.37 -14.56 1.57
C LEU A 227 -10.75 -13.18 1.27
N ASP A 228 -10.68 -12.31 2.27
CA ASP A 228 -10.11 -10.97 2.18
C ASP A 228 -8.60 -10.96 2.47
N ALA A 229 -8.01 -12.10 2.84
CA ALA A 229 -6.57 -12.27 2.92
C ALA A 229 -5.94 -11.97 1.55
N THR A 230 -5.14 -10.89 1.49
CA THR A 230 -4.52 -10.44 0.25
C THR A 230 -3.09 -9.94 0.47
N LEU A 231 -2.30 -10.02 -0.58
CA LEU A 231 -0.99 -9.43 -0.73
C LEU A 231 -1.13 -7.93 -1.00
N LEU A 232 -0.49 -7.15 -0.15
CA LEU A 232 -0.41 -5.71 -0.24
C LEU A 232 0.93 -5.29 -0.87
N TYR A 233 0.89 -4.25 -1.68
CA TYR A 233 2.04 -3.62 -2.30
C TYR A 233 2.11 -2.18 -1.78
N MET A 234 3.22 -1.82 -1.15
CA MET A 234 3.44 -0.46 -0.66
C MET A 234 4.63 0.16 -1.36
N THR A 235 4.38 1.24 -2.08
CA THR A 235 5.40 2.09 -2.68
C THR A 235 5.70 3.24 -1.73
N LEU A 236 6.95 3.33 -1.29
CA LEU A 236 7.41 4.32 -0.32
C LEU A 236 8.05 5.49 -1.06
N ASN A 237 7.37 6.62 -1.06
CA ASN A 237 7.93 7.91 -1.44
C ASN A 237 8.50 8.57 -0.20
N ILE A 238 9.74 9.07 -0.26
CA ILE A 238 10.39 9.69 0.90
C ILE A 238 10.76 11.15 0.65
N HIS A 239 10.49 11.96 1.66
CA HIS A 239 10.58 13.41 1.63
C HIS A 239 11.24 13.93 2.91
N ALA A 240 11.85 15.11 2.83
CA ALA A 240 12.20 15.87 4.03
C ALA A 240 10.99 16.71 4.45
N ALA A 241 10.67 16.74 5.75
CA ALA A 241 9.59 17.59 6.24
C ALA A 241 9.97 19.08 6.12
N ALA A 242 9.01 19.93 5.74
CA ALA A 242 9.21 21.38 5.77
C ALA A 242 9.32 21.90 7.21
N SER A 243 10.02 23.01 7.43
CA SER A 243 10.11 23.59 8.78
C SER A 243 8.75 24.14 9.24
N ASP A 244 8.44 23.89 10.51
CA ASP A 244 7.34 24.51 11.26
C ASP A 244 7.29 26.05 11.14
N LYS A 245 8.46 26.70 11.01
CA LYS A 245 8.61 28.16 10.86
C LYS A 245 8.35 28.67 9.45
N SER A 246 8.42 27.78 8.46
CA SER A 246 8.23 28.10 7.04
C SER A 246 7.53 26.94 6.30
N PRO A 247 6.27 26.60 6.67
CA PRO A 247 5.59 25.37 6.24
C PRO A 247 5.31 25.29 4.74
N LEU A 248 5.33 26.42 4.05
CA LEU A 248 5.11 26.53 2.60
C LEU A 248 6.41 26.60 1.78
N SER A 249 7.56 26.65 2.45
CA SER A 249 8.86 26.69 1.76
C SER A 249 9.33 25.29 1.38
N SER A 250 10.14 25.20 0.33
CA SER A 250 10.78 23.94 -0.03
C SER A 250 11.63 23.42 1.14
N PRO A 251 11.49 22.14 1.54
CA PRO A 251 12.29 21.55 2.60
C PRO A 251 13.79 21.68 2.31
N SER A 252 14.59 21.93 3.35
CA SER A 252 16.04 21.81 3.29
C SER A 252 16.47 20.37 3.56
N ALA A 253 17.69 19.99 3.17
CA ALA A 253 18.24 18.70 3.56
C ALA A 253 18.30 18.60 5.10
N PRO A 254 17.77 17.52 5.71
CA PRO A 254 17.84 17.33 7.15
C PRO A 254 19.29 17.29 7.64
N THR A 255 19.55 17.88 8.81
CA THR A 255 20.87 17.78 9.46
C THR A 255 21.14 16.38 9.97
N ASP A 256 20.09 15.75 10.49
CA ASP A 256 20.10 14.41 11.05
C ASP A 256 19.22 13.53 10.18
N LEU A 257 19.82 12.55 9.54
CA LEU A 257 19.13 11.54 8.76
C LEU A 257 18.71 10.36 9.65
N PRO A 258 17.73 9.55 9.23
CA PRO A 258 17.31 8.39 10.00
C PRO A 258 18.49 7.47 10.34
N GLY A 259 18.69 7.22 11.64
CA GLY A 259 19.67 6.25 12.12
C GLY A 259 19.20 4.81 11.96
N ALA A 260 20.03 3.85 12.38
CA ALA A 260 19.79 2.41 12.18
C ALA A 260 18.46 1.88 12.75
N LEU A 261 17.93 2.49 13.82
CA LEU A 261 16.64 2.11 14.42
C LEU A 261 15.43 2.77 13.73
N ASN A 262 15.68 3.79 12.90
CA ASN A 262 14.67 4.57 12.20
C ASN A 262 14.73 4.34 10.68
N THR A 263 15.43 3.31 10.21
CA THR A 263 15.33 2.88 8.83
C THR A 263 13.92 2.36 8.58
N LEU A 264 13.41 2.53 7.35
CA LEU A 264 12.07 2.07 7.01
C LEU A 264 11.97 0.55 7.16
N SER A 265 13.00 -0.21 6.79
CA SER A 265 12.98 -1.66 7.01
C SER A 265 12.86 -2.02 8.49
N SER A 266 13.56 -1.32 9.40
CA SER A 266 13.47 -1.60 10.84
C SER A 266 12.05 -1.36 11.37
N LEU A 267 11.42 -0.26 10.95
CA LEU A 267 10.07 0.10 11.36
C LEU A 267 9.01 -0.88 10.85
N PHE A 268 9.11 -1.30 9.58
CA PHE A 268 8.23 -2.34 9.05
C PHE A 268 8.50 -3.70 9.67
N TYR A 269 9.76 -4.10 9.88
CA TYR A 269 10.09 -5.37 10.52
C TYR A 269 9.54 -5.47 11.95
N GLY A 270 9.53 -4.37 12.70
CA GLY A 270 9.07 -4.34 14.09
C GLY A 270 7.68 -4.97 14.28
N ASN A 271 6.73 -4.63 13.39
CA ASN A 271 5.35 -5.11 13.48
C ASN A 271 5.00 -6.17 12.41
N LEU A 272 5.68 -6.19 11.26
CA LEU A 272 5.23 -6.93 10.07
C LEU A 272 6.25 -7.97 9.57
N SER A 273 7.31 -8.25 10.35
CA SER A 273 8.39 -9.20 9.99
C SER A 273 7.91 -10.52 9.40
N ASN A 274 6.94 -11.16 10.04
CA ASN A 274 6.41 -12.46 9.61
C ASN A 274 5.66 -12.38 8.29
N TYR A 275 5.14 -11.20 7.93
CA TYR A 275 4.27 -11.00 6.77
C TYR A 275 4.99 -10.38 5.56
N LEU A 276 6.23 -9.92 5.71
CA LEU A 276 7.01 -9.37 4.60
C LEU A 276 7.54 -10.46 3.67
N TYR A 277 7.35 -10.27 2.36
CA TYR A 277 8.09 -10.95 1.31
C TYR A 277 9.11 -9.98 0.73
N THR A 278 10.40 -10.35 0.76
CA THR A 278 11.52 -9.43 0.59
C THR A 278 12.37 -9.74 -0.65
N PRO A 279 13.28 -8.83 -1.07
CA PRO A 279 14.29 -9.15 -2.07
C PRO A 279 15.11 -10.39 -1.74
N ASN A 280 15.43 -10.62 -0.47
CA ASN A 280 16.16 -11.80 -0.02
C ASN A 280 15.34 -13.09 -0.20
N ASP A 281 14.03 -13.06 0.10
CA ASP A 281 13.15 -14.19 -0.13
C ASP A 281 13.09 -14.54 -1.63
N LEU A 282 12.92 -13.52 -2.48
CA LEU A 282 12.90 -13.70 -3.93
C LEU A 282 14.23 -14.27 -4.44
N ALA A 283 15.36 -13.72 -4.00
CA ALA A 283 16.68 -14.21 -4.41
C ALA A 283 16.90 -15.67 -4.00
N SER A 284 16.52 -16.02 -2.77
CA SER A 284 16.58 -17.41 -2.27
C SER A 284 15.68 -18.34 -3.08
N ASP A 285 14.43 -17.92 -3.32
CA ASP A 285 13.48 -18.72 -4.08
C ASP A 285 13.97 -18.95 -5.53
N ARG A 286 14.54 -17.91 -6.17
CA ARG A 286 15.11 -17.97 -7.53
C ARG A 286 16.37 -18.84 -7.64
N ALA A 287 17.21 -18.84 -6.61
CA ALA A 287 18.47 -19.56 -6.58
C ALA A 287 18.29 -21.09 -6.47
N ASN A 288 17.13 -21.57 -6.04
CA ASN A 288 16.83 -23.00 -5.95
C ASN A 288 15.32 -23.30 -5.98
N LEU A 289 14.78 -23.44 -7.18
CA LEU A 289 13.37 -23.75 -7.43
C LEU A 289 12.96 -25.10 -6.82
N ASN A 290 13.88 -26.07 -6.74
CA ASN A 290 13.63 -27.38 -6.14
C ASN A 290 13.36 -27.30 -4.64
N SER A 291 13.86 -26.26 -3.96
CA SER A 291 13.61 -25.98 -2.54
C SER A 291 12.48 -24.99 -2.29
N SER A 292 12.08 -24.21 -3.31
CA SER A 292 11.09 -23.14 -3.21
C SER A 292 9.79 -23.48 -3.97
N TRP A 293 9.64 -23.05 -5.23
CA TRP A 293 8.38 -23.12 -5.98
C TRP A 293 7.97 -24.56 -6.30
N TYR A 294 8.89 -25.52 -6.34
CA TYR A 294 8.57 -26.91 -6.66
C TYR A 294 8.26 -27.77 -5.43
N THR A 295 8.38 -27.24 -4.22
CA THR A 295 8.02 -27.96 -2.99
C THR A 295 6.54 -27.81 -2.62
N VAL A 296 5.85 -26.82 -3.19
CA VAL A 296 4.43 -26.54 -2.91
C VAL A 296 3.49 -27.28 -3.87
N GLN A 297 2.20 -27.30 -3.56
CA GLN A 297 1.18 -27.87 -4.45
C GLN A 297 1.15 -27.13 -5.79
N THR A 298 0.87 -27.85 -6.89
CA THR A 298 0.89 -27.28 -8.25
C THR A 298 0.00 -26.05 -8.43
N MET A 299 -1.11 -25.98 -7.69
CA MET A 299 -2.03 -24.83 -7.73
C MET A 299 -1.43 -23.54 -7.14
N TYR A 300 -0.39 -23.63 -6.32
CA TYR A 300 0.33 -22.49 -5.74
C TYR A 300 1.64 -22.19 -6.47
N ARG A 301 1.92 -22.87 -7.59
CA ARG A 301 3.14 -22.64 -8.35
C ARG A 301 2.91 -21.55 -9.39
N PRO A 302 3.86 -20.63 -9.57
CA PRO A 302 3.84 -19.75 -10.72
C PRO A 302 3.87 -20.57 -12.02
N VAL A 303 3.12 -20.12 -13.03
CA VAL A 303 3.13 -20.78 -14.35
C VAL A 303 4.47 -20.56 -15.02
N LYS A 304 5.10 -21.66 -15.44
CA LYS A 304 6.45 -21.66 -16.02
C LYS A 304 6.57 -20.84 -17.31
N ASP A 305 5.49 -20.63 -18.04
CA ASP A 305 5.51 -19.89 -19.31
C ASP A 305 5.88 -18.40 -19.15
N TYR A 306 5.86 -17.88 -17.91
CA TYR A 306 6.18 -16.49 -17.60
C TYR A 306 7.65 -16.27 -17.20
N TYR A 307 8.47 -17.33 -17.16
CA TYR A 307 9.87 -17.21 -16.74
C TYR A 307 10.77 -18.31 -17.30
N THR A 308 12.07 -18.03 -17.34
CA THR A 308 13.06 -18.99 -17.82
C THR A 308 13.60 -19.85 -16.68
N VAL A 309 13.83 -21.14 -16.95
CA VAL A 309 14.45 -22.07 -16.00
C VAL A 309 15.71 -22.63 -16.60
N THR A 310 16.82 -22.45 -15.87
CA THR A 310 18.12 -23.01 -16.20
C THR A 310 18.54 -23.99 -15.11
N LYS A 311 19.44 -24.91 -15.43
CA LYS A 311 20.10 -25.76 -14.43
C LYS A 311 21.48 -25.22 -14.14
N ASN A 312 21.81 -25.05 -12.87
CA ASN A 312 23.17 -24.68 -12.47
C ASN A 312 24.12 -25.90 -12.55
N GLN A 313 25.39 -25.68 -12.24
CA GLN A 313 26.44 -26.72 -12.26
C GLN A 313 26.20 -27.92 -11.33
N TYR A 314 25.26 -27.80 -10.37
CA TYR A 314 24.87 -28.86 -9.45
C TYR A 314 23.55 -29.53 -9.84
N GLY A 315 22.99 -29.21 -11.02
CA GLY A 315 21.73 -29.77 -11.51
C GLY A 315 20.46 -29.20 -10.88
N VAL A 316 20.59 -28.14 -10.07
CA VAL A 316 19.49 -27.42 -9.42
C VAL A 316 18.83 -26.47 -10.41
N ASP A 317 17.49 -26.46 -10.43
CA ASP A 317 16.72 -25.55 -11.26
C ASP A 317 16.73 -24.14 -10.64
N THR A 318 17.10 -23.16 -11.45
CA THR A 318 17.22 -21.74 -11.09
C THR A 318 16.52 -20.86 -12.11
N THR A 319 16.15 -19.65 -11.71
CA THR A 319 15.59 -18.64 -12.63
C THR A 319 16.16 -17.27 -12.30
N GLU A 320 16.40 -16.46 -13.32
CA GLU A 320 16.87 -15.08 -13.16
C GLU A 320 15.69 -14.10 -13.15
N ASP A 321 14.69 -14.37 -13.99
CA ASP A 321 13.55 -13.49 -14.30
C ASP A 321 12.24 -13.88 -13.61
N GLY A 322 12.15 -15.09 -13.04
CA GLY A 322 10.90 -15.60 -12.51
C GLY A 322 10.40 -14.91 -11.25
N TRP A 323 9.08 -14.83 -11.09
CA TRP A 323 8.46 -14.32 -9.88
C TRP A 323 7.45 -15.35 -9.34
N PRO A 324 7.21 -15.37 -8.02
CA PRO A 324 6.13 -16.16 -7.46
C PRO A 324 4.75 -15.61 -7.89
N SER A 325 3.73 -16.46 -7.84
CA SER A 325 2.33 -16.04 -7.89
C SER A 325 1.86 -15.50 -6.54
N THR A 326 0.74 -14.78 -6.52
CA THR A 326 0.10 -14.30 -5.29
C THR A 326 -0.19 -15.48 -4.34
N SER A 327 -0.72 -16.58 -4.87
CA SER A 327 -1.01 -17.79 -4.10
C SER A 327 0.21 -18.45 -3.44
N TYR A 328 1.39 -18.34 -4.07
CA TYR A 328 2.63 -18.83 -3.48
C TYR A 328 2.98 -18.02 -2.23
N ILE A 329 3.00 -16.71 -2.38
CA ILE A 329 3.33 -15.76 -1.31
C ILE A 329 2.30 -15.88 -0.17
N GLU A 330 1.02 -15.84 -0.51
CA GLU A 330 -0.06 -15.81 0.47
C GLU A 330 -0.30 -17.16 1.14
N PHE A 331 -0.48 -18.24 0.38
CA PHE A 331 -0.95 -19.51 0.96
C PHE A 331 0.18 -20.47 1.29
N SER A 332 1.31 -20.40 0.58
CA SER A 332 2.44 -21.29 0.85
C SER A 332 3.47 -20.69 1.81
N LYS A 333 3.67 -19.36 1.77
CA LYS A 333 4.65 -18.67 2.62
C LYS A 333 4.02 -17.85 3.75
N SER A 334 2.69 -17.71 3.78
CA SER A 334 1.96 -16.87 4.74
C SER A 334 2.44 -15.42 4.80
N LYS A 335 2.95 -14.91 3.67
CA LYS A 335 3.35 -13.51 3.52
C LYS A 335 2.17 -12.70 2.98
N ARG A 336 2.15 -11.41 3.27
CA ARG A 336 1.04 -10.49 2.97
C ARG A 336 1.50 -9.11 2.50
N LEU A 337 2.80 -8.80 2.55
CA LEU A 337 3.28 -7.45 2.25
C LEU A 337 4.56 -7.44 1.42
N LEU A 338 4.58 -6.58 0.41
CA LEU A 338 5.73 -6.19 -0.41
C LEU A 338 5.99 -4.71 -0.25
N LEU A 339 7.26 -4.33 -0.09
CA LEU A 339 7.70 -2.93 -0.01
C LEU A 339 8.56 -2.60 -1.21
N SER A 340 8.34 -1.46 -1.86
CA SER A 340 9.21 -0.93 -2.91
C SER A 340 9.48 0.55 -2.74
N TRP A 341 10.63 1.00 -3.21
CA TRP A 341 10.90 2.42 -3.34
C TRP A 341 10.08 3.04 -4.48
N GLY A 342 9.55 4.23 -4.22
CA GLY A 342 8.99 5.13 -5.23
C GLY A 342 9.89 6.34 -5.43
N ARG A 343 9.30 7.52 -5.32
CA ARG A 343 10.01 8.79 -5.46
C ARG A 343 10.83 9.12 -4.21
N VAL A 344 12.09 9.48 -4.43
CA VAL A 344 12.98 10.01 -3.39
C VAL A 344 13.26 11.46 -3.70
N ASP A 345 12.93 12.36 -2.77
CA ASP A 345 13.27 13.78 -2.95
C ASP A 345 14.79 14.03 -2.79
N PRO A 346 15.36 15.02 -3.52
CA PRO A 346 16.80 15.28 -3.49
C PRO A 346 17.37 15.55 -2.09
N GLN A 347 16.57 16.12 -1.19
CA GLN A 347 16.92 16.37 0.21
C GLN A 347 17.20 15.09 1.00
N MET A 348 16.62 13.97 0.57
CA MET A 348 16.76 12.65 1.22
C MET A 348 17.78 11.76 0.53
N ASN A 349 18.58 12.27 -0.42
CA ASN A 349 19.58 11.48 -1.13
C ASN A 349 20.71 10.96 -0.23
N GLY A 350 20.87 11.51 0.97
CA GLY A 350 21.82 11.01 1.98
C GLY A 350 21.30 9.82 2.80
N TYR A 351 20.02 9.45 2.66
CA TYR A 351 19.45 8.29 3.34
C TYR A 351 20.21 7.00 3.00
N ASP A 352 20.41 6.13 3.99
CA ASP A 352 21.10 4.86 3.78
C ASP A 352 20.16 3.80 3.19
N PHE A 353 19.98 3.84 1.86
CA PHE A 353 19.21 2.83 1.14
C PHE A 353 19.81 1.42 1.22
N SER A 354 21.11 1.31 1.52
CA SER A 354 21.77 0.01 1.60
C SER A 354 21.35 -0.77 2.85
N ALA A 355 21.03 -0.06 3.94
CA ALA A 355 20.47 -0.66 5.15
C ALA A 355 19.10 -1.33 4.90
N ASP A 356 18.33 -0.86 3.91
CA ASP A 356 17.00 -1.38 3.59
C ASP A 356 16.97 -2.37 2.42
N ALA A 357 18.08 -2.52 1.67
CA ALA A 357 18.11 -3.26 0.41
C ALA A 357 17.75 -4.75 0.53
N GLY A 358 17.87 -5.33 1.72
CA GLY A 358 17.45 -6.71 1.99
C GLY A 358 15.94 -6.89 2.17
N THR A 359 15.18 -5.79 2.26
CA THR A 359 13.77 -5.78 2.69
C THR A 359 12.87 -5.03 1.71
N ILE A 360 13.34 -3.89 1.21
CA ILE A 360 12.59 -3.00 0.32
C ILE A 360 13.14 -3.18 -1.09
N PHE A 361 12.27 -3.51 -2.02
CA PHE A 361 12.65 -3.67 -3.42
C PHE A 361 13.08 -2.33 -4.04
N PRO A 362 14.06 -2.33 -4.95
CA PRO A 362 14.44 -1.15 -5.70
C PRO A 362 13.26 -0.54 -6.47
N SER A 363 13.35 0.76 -6.75
CA SER A 363 12.37 1.44 -7.59
C SER A 363 12.27 0.78 -8.96
N GLY A 364 11.04 0.63 -9.46
CA GLY A 364 10.75 -0.02 -10.74
C GLY A 364 10.91 -1.55 -10.76
N TYR A 365 11.23 -2.18 -9.62
CA TYR A 365 11.47 -3.62 -9.59
C TYR A 365 10.18 -4.44 -9.51
N ILE A 366 9.19 -3.98 -8.74
CA ILE A 366 7.86 -4.62 -8.63
C ILE A 366 6.83 -3.99 -9.59
N GLN A 367 7.03 -2.73 -9.99
CA GLN A 367 6.02 -1.96 -10.72
C GLN A 367 6.58 -1.34 -12.01
N ASP A 368 5.84 -1.51 -13.09
CA ASP A 368 5.78 -0.57 -14.21
C ASP A 368 4.45 0.19 -14.08
N ILE A 369 4.47 1.41 -13.54
CA ILE A 369 3.26 2.20 -13.34
C ILE A 369 2.76 2.68 -14.70
N GLN A 370 1.50 2.34 -15.03
CA GLN A 370 0.80 2.87 -16.19
C GLN A 370 -0.17 3.96 -15.71
N THR A 371 0.06 5.22 -16.11
CA THR A 371 -0.70 6.39 -15.62
C THR A 371 -2.00 6.68 -16.36
N ASP A 372 -2.37 5.88 -17.37
CA ASP A 372 -3.40 6.24 -18.36
C ASP A 372 -4.75 5.55 -18.11
N GLY A 373 -5.22 5.57 -16.86
CA GLY A 373 -6.54 5.07 -16.48
C GLY A 373 -7.56 6.19 -16.27
N VAL A 374 -8.03 6.84 -17.32
CA VAL A 374 -9.23 7.70 -17.21
C VAL A 374 -10.43 6.77 -17.01
N ALA A 375 -11.02 6.76 -15.81
CA ALA A 375 -12.33 6.16 -15.59
C ALA A 375 -13.36 6.99 -16.35
N ASP A 376 -13.53 6.66 -17.63
CA ASP A 376 -14.52 7.31 -18.47
C ASP A 376 -15.89 6.97 -17.90
N ASN A 377 -16.66 8.01 -17.56
CA ASN A 377 -17.99 7.90 -16.97
C ASN A 377 -19.03 7.57 -18.07
N SER A 378 -18.65 6.74 -19.03
CA SER A 378 -19.49 6.26 -20.12
C SER A 378 -20.20 4.97 -19.68
N GLY A 379 -21.02 5.12 -18.63
CA GLY A 379 -22.16 4.24 -18.40
C GLY A 379 -23.33 4.72 -19.26
N GLY A 380 -23.63 3.97 -20.32
CA GLY A 380 -24.80 4.13 -21.17
C GLY A 380 -25.08 2.86 -21.95
#